data_AF-A0A0X8B0A6-F1
#
_entry.id   AF-A0A0X8B0A6-F1
#
_cell.length_a   1.000
_cell.length_b   1.000
_cell.length_c   1.000
_cell.angle_alpha   90.00
_cell.angle_beta   90.00
_cell.angle_gamma   90.00
#
_symmetry.space_group_name_H-M   'P 1'
#
loop_
_entity.id
_entity.type
_entity.pdbx_description
1 polymer ?
#
loop_
_entity_poly.entity_id
_entity_poly.type
_entity_poly.pdbx_seq_one_letter_code
_entity_poly.pdbx_strand_id
1 'polypeptide(L)'
;MKVTALIVLACFALANADEWQPVNPERFPEIHNICNKKSPLTEENIEKIYVKFEFNNEPSVREYILCTVTEMKTFCEHDGFHAERVAQQFPNHKEEVAKHVTECNDKNEQKSPLDEWCYREHQCIFSGPVGNLMKEQILKTLKRPDIQ
;
A
#
# COMPACT_ATOMS: atom_id res chain seq x y z
N MET A 1 -21.02 -39.26 1.77
CA MET A 1 -19.66 -39.13 2.36
C MET A 1 -18.71 -38.22 1.60
N LYS A 2 -18.72 -38.17 0.24
CA LYS A 2 -17.80 -37.29 -0.51
C LYS A 2 -18.13 -35.79 -0.37
N VAL A 3 -19.41 -35.42 -0.34
CA VAL A 3 -19.86 -34.02 -0.22
C VAL A 3 -19.56 -33.45 1.17
N THR A 4 -19.74 -34.26 2.21
CA THR A 4 -19.48 -33.86 3.61
C THR A 4 -17.99 -33.58 3.85
N ALA A 5 -17.09 -34.37 3.27
CA ALA A 5 -15.65 -34.14 3.37
C ALA A 5 -15.18 -32.88 2.62
N LEU A 6 -15.79 -32.58 1.47
CA LEU A 6 -15.50 -31.36 0.69
C LEU A 6 -15.97 -30.09 1.40
N ILE A 7 -17.15 -30.11 2.02
CA ILE A 7 -17.67 -28.96 2.78
C ILE A 7 -16.79 -28.67 4.00
N VAL A 8 -16.38 -29.71 4.73
CA VAL A 8 -15.50 -29.55 5.90
C VAL A 8 -14.13 -28.99 5.49
N LEU A 9 -13.52 -29.49 4.40
CA LEU A 9 -12.24 -28.96 3.91
C LEU A 9 -12.33 -27.49 3.46
N ALA A 10 -13.42 -27.10 2.79
CA ALA A 10 -13.66 -25.72 2.38
C ALA A 10 -13.83 -24.77 3.58
N CYS A 11 -14.50 -25.21 4.65
CA CYS A 11 -14.63 -24.44 5.89
C CYS A 11 -13.30 -24.29 6.63
N PHE A 12 -12.45 -25.32 6.64
CA PHE A 12 -11.11 -25.23 7.25
C PHE A 12 -10.16 -24.33 6.44
N ALA A 13 -10.24 -24.31 5.11
CA ALA A 13 -9.43 -23.42 4.28
C ALA A 13 -9.80 -21.94 4.47
N LEU A 14 -11.10 -21.63 4.62
CA LEU A 14 -11.57 -20.25 4.90
C LEU A 14 -11.19 -19.78 6.30
N ALA A 15 -11.14 -20.68 7.29
CA ALA A 15 -10.77 -20.33 8.67
C ALA A 15 -9.27 -20.11 8.88
N ASN A 16 -8.42 -20.56 7.95
CA ASN A 16 -6.95 -20.41 8.00
C ASN A 16 -6.43 -19.41 6.96
N ALA A 17 -7.30 -18.60 6.34
CA ALA A 17 -6.83 -17.43 5.63
C ALA A 17 -6.29 -16.46 6.69
N ASP A 18 -4.96 -16.36 6.83
CA ASP A 18 -4.31 -15.39 7.70
C ASP A 18 -4.95 -14.02 7.45
N GLU A 19 -5.70 -13.54 8.44
CA GLU A 19 -6.35 -12.23 8.35
C GLU A 19 -5.23 -11.19 8.33
N TRP A 20 -5.11 -10.47 7.22
CA TRP A 20 -4.10 -9.42 7.06
C TRP A 20 -4.20 -8.42 8.21
N GLN A 21 -3.04 -7.96 8.71
CA GLN A 21 -2.97 -7.00 9.81
C GLN A 21 -2.29 -5.70 9.35
N PRO A 22 -2.67 -4.54 9.93
CA PRO A 22 -1.97 -3.28 9.75
C PRO A 22 -0.46 -3.41 9.94
N VAL A 23 0.31 -2.63 9.18
CA VAL A 23 1.76 -2.72 9.22
C VAL A 23 2.23 -1.89 10.41
N ASN A 24 2.96 -2.52 11.33
CA ASN A 24 3.59 -1.79 12.43
C ASN A 24 4.59 -0.76 11.84
N PRO A 25 4.48 0.54 12.19
CA PRO A 25 5.40 1.57 11.71
C PRO A 25 6.88 1.27 11.94
N GLU A 26 7.24 0.51 12.98
CA GLU A 26 8.61 0.07 13.25
C GLU A 26 9.22 -0.78 12.12
N ARG A 27 8.37 -1.34 11.24
CA ARG A 27 8.81 -2.10 10.06
C ARG A 27 9.09 -1.23 8.84
N PHE A 28 8.76 0.07 8.86
CA PHE A 28 9.01 0.93 7.69
C PHE A 28 10.49 1.05 7.33
N PRO A 29 11.46 1.14 8.26
CA PRO A 29 12.89 1.08 7.91
C PRO A 29 13.29 -0.23 7.22
N GLU A 30 12.72 -1.36 7.65
CA GLU A 30 12.94 -2.68 7.02
C GLU A 30 12.44 -2.68 5.57
N ILE A 31 11.18 -2.26 5.36
CA ILE A 31 10.56 -2.20 4.02
C ILE A 31 11.32 -1.24 3.12
N HIS A 32 11.70 -0.06 3.64
CA HIS A 32 12.54 0.90 2.92
C HIS A 32 13.84 0.26 2.44
N ASN A 33 14.58 -0.43 3.33
CA ASN A 33 15.83 -1.09 2.98
C ASN A 33 15.66 -2.17 1.91
N ILE A 34 14.59 -2.98 2.01
CA ILE A 34 14.26 -4.01 1.01
C ILE A 34 14.01 -3.36 -0.35
N CYS A 35 13.17 -2.33 -0.41
CA CYS A 35 12.75 -1.72 -1.66
C CYS A 35 13.83 -0.83 -2.28
N ASN A 36 14.59 -0.10 -1.47
CA ASN A 36 15.72 0.71 -1.93
C ASN A 36 16.87 -0.16 -2.46
N LYS A 37 17.02 -1.40 -1.97
CA LYS A 37 17.98 -2.35 -2.55
C LYS A 37 17.54 -2.86 -3.93
N LYS A 38 16.24 -3.03 -4.16
CA LYS A 38 15.68 -3.48 -5.45
C LYS A 38 15.70 -2.35 -6.48
N SER A 39 15.26 -1.16 -6.09
CA SER A 39 15.25 0.05 -6.90
C SER A 39 15.84 1.21 -6.09
N PRO A 40 17.15 1.46 -6.23
CA PRO A 40 17.82 2.53 -5.50
C PRO A 40 17.25 3.91 -5.83
N LEU A 41 16.82 4.61 -4.79
CA LEU A 41 16.46 6.02 -4.84
C LEU A 41 17.71 6.89 -4.74
N THR A 42 17.69 8.04 -5.42
CA THR A 42 18.68 9.10 -5.20
C THR A 42 18.43 9.78 -3.86
N GLU A 43 19.45 10.43 -3.30
CA GLU A 43 19.30 11.24 -2.07
C GLU A 43 18.21 12.32 -2.24
N GLU A 44 18.11 12.91 -3.43
CA GLU A 44 17.07 13.88 -3.77
C GLU A 44 15.66 13.25 -3.72
N ASN A 45 15.48 12.06 -4.29
CA ASN A 45 14.20 11.36 -4.26
C ASN A 45 13.83 10.95 -2.82
N ILE A 46 14.81 10.55 -2.00
CA ILE A 46 14.58 10.25 -0.58
C ILE A 46 14.08 11.49 0.17
N GLU A 47 14.73 12.65 0.00
CA GLU A 47 14.28 13.90 0.63
C GLU A 47 12.84 14.25 0.21
N LYS A 48 12.55 14.22 -1.11
CA LYS A 48 11.21 14.52 -1.64
C LYS A 48 10.14 13.59 -1.08
N ILE A 49 10.40 12.29 -1.01
CA ILE A 49 9.43 11.30 -0.54
C ILE A 49 9.19 11.43 0.96
N TYR A 50 10.25 11.46 1.77
CA TYR A 50 10.12 11.34 3.23
C TYR A 50 9.89 12.68 3.95
N VAL A 51 10.22 13.80 3.30
CA VAL A 51 10.05 15.14 3.89
C VAL A 51 8.86 15.86 3.25
N LYS A 52 8.73 15.79 1.92
CA LYS A 52 7.73 16.57 1.15
C LYS A 52 6.53 15.73 0.70
N PHE A 53 6.62 14.40 0.79
CA PHE A 53 5.63 13.48 0.25
C PHE A 53 5.41 13.67 -1.26
N GLU A 54 6.50 13.93 -1.99
CA GLU A 54 6.51 14.13 -3.43
C GLU A 54 7.14 12.92 -4.13
N PHE A 55 6.43 12.34 -5.09
CA PHE A 55 6.84 11.14 -5.82
C PHE A 55 6.92 11.45 -7.32
N ASN A 56 8.14 11.64 -7.82
CA ASN A 56 8.36 11.92 -9.25
C ASN A 56 8.00 10.69 -10.10
N ASN A 57 7.54 10.93 -11.33
CA ASN A 57 7.21 9.87 -12.27
C ASN A 57 8.46 9.31 -12.97
N GLU A 58 9.40 8.82 -12.17
CA GLU A 58 10.64 8.17 -12.62
C GLU A 58 10.53 6.65 -12.42
N PRO A 59 11.09 5.82 -13.32
CA PRO A 59 11.01 4.36 -13.18
C PRO A 59 11.46 3.85 -11.81
N SER A 60 12.56 4.38 -11.27
CA SER A 60 13.07 3.98 -9.96
C SER A 60 12.09 4.27 -8.83
N VAL A 61 11.44 5.44 -8.86
CA VAL A 61 10.42 5.85 -7.89
C VAL A 61 9.16 5.00 -8.01
N ARG A 62 8.70 4.71 -9.23
CA ARG A 62 7.53 3.84 -9.45
C ARG A 62 7.76 2.41 -8.97
N GLU A 63 8.91 1.84 -9.30
CA GLU A 63 9.30 0.50 -8.81
C GLU A 63 9.45 0.47 -7.29
N TYR A 64 9.97 1.55 -6.69
CA TYR A 64 10.07 1.68 -5.24
C TYR A 64 8.68 1.72 -4.57
N ILE A 65 7.73 2.48 -5.12
CA ILE A 65 6.35 2.52 -4.65
C ILE A 65 5.72 1.14 -4.77
N LEU A 66 5.78 0.52 -5.95
CA LEU A 66 5.24 -0.82 -6.21
C LEU A 66 5.78 -1.83 -5.20
N CYS A 67 7.10 -1.84 -4.97
CA CYS A 67 7.72 -2.69 -3.96
C CYS A 67 7.13 -2.41 -2.58
N THR A 68 7.07 -1.15 -2.16
CA THR A 68 6.61 -0.77 -0.81
C THR A 68 5.18 -1.26 -0.55
N VAL A 69 4.26 -0.98 -1.48
CA VAL A 69 2.84 -1.35 -1.31
C VAL A 69 2.60 -2.86 -1.46
N THR A 70 3.48 -3.56 -2.18
CA THR A 70 3.47 -5.03 -2.27
C THR A 70 3.98 -5.68 -0.98
N GLU A 71 5.07 -5.17 -0.39
CA GLU A 71 5.59 -5.65 0.90
C GLU A 71 4.59 -5.40 2.05
N MET A 72 3.85 -4.29 1.99
CA MET A 72 2.72 -4.00 2.89
C MET A 72 1.48 -4.87 2.60
N LYS A 73 1.48 -5.61 1.50
CA LYS A 73 0.35 -6.39 0.96
C LYS A 73 -0.92 -5.55 0.79
N THR A 74 -0.76 -4.25 0.49
CA THR A 74 -1.86 -3.32 0.22
C THR A 74 -2.13 -3.16 -1.27
N PHE A 75 -1.29 -3.73 -2.14
CA PHE A 75 -1.46 -3.78 -3.59
C PHE A 75 -1.10 -5.15 -4.14
N CYS A 76 -1.78 -5.62 -5.19
CA CYS A 76 -1.38 -6.79 -5.96
C CYS A 76 -1.66 -6.63 -7.46
N GLU A 77 -0.99 -7.44 -8.29
CA GLU A 77 -1.08 -7.38 -9.75
C GLU A 77 -2.44 -7.78 -10.35
N HIS A 78 -3.34 -8.35 -9.54
CA HIS A 78 -4.65 -8.78 -10.00
C HIS A 78 -5.74 -7.76 -9.67
N ASP A 79 -5.69 -7.16 -8.48
CA ASP A 79 -6.79 -6.38 -7.91
C ASP A 79 -6.45 -4.90 -7.68
N GLY A 80 -5.21 -4.47 -7.92
CA GLY A 80 -4.76 -3.13 -7.59
C GLY A 80 -4.64 -2.93 -6.08
N PHE A 81 -4.94 -1.73 -5.57
CA PHE A 81 -4.93 -1.49 -4.13
C PHE A 81 -6.10 -2.19 -3.40
N HIS A 82 -5.79 -2.90 -2.32
CA HIS A 82 -6.78 -3.45 -1.40
C HIS A 82 -7.29 -2.37 -0.45
N ALA A 83 -8.41 -1.71 -0.81
CA ALA A 83 -8.99 -0.59 -0.08
C ALA A 83 -9.14 -0.83 1.44
N GLU A 84 -9.65 -2.00 1.83
CA GLU A 84 -9.81 -2.35 3.25
C GLU A 84 -8.47 -2.43 3.99
N ARG A 85 -7.43 -2.98 3.35
CA ARG A 85 -6.10 -3.06 3.98
C ARG A 85 -5.47 -1.69 4.11
N VAL A 86 -5.62 -0.83 3.11
CA VAL A 86 -5.17 0.57 3.20
C VAL A 86 -5.92 1.29 4.33
N ALA A 87 -7.25 1.18 4.39
CA ALA A 87 -8.09 1.79 5.40
C ALA A 87 -7.75 1.36 6.83
N GLN A 88 -7.42 0.08 7.03
CA GLN A 88 -7.04 -0.45 8.33
C GLN A 88 -5.74 0.18 8.90
N GLN A 89 -4.89 0.80 8.07
CA GLN A 89 -3.74 1.60 8.53
C GLN A 89 -4.16 2.93 9.17
N PHE A 90 -5.39 3.38 8.93
CA PHE A 90 -5.94 4.67 9.37
C PHE A 90 -7.19 4.42 10.22
N PRO A 91 -7.06 3.89 11.46
CA PRO A 91 -8.18 3.35 12.23
C PRO A 91 -9.29 4.37 12.56
N ASN A 92 -8.96 5.66 12.62
CA ASN A 92 -9.92 6.74 12.88
C ASN A 92 -10.66 7.22 11.62
N HIS A 93 -10.26 6.74 10.44
CA HIS A 93 -10.70 7.22 9.13
C HIS A 93 -11.00 6.06 8.17
N LYS A 94 -11.26 4.85 8.69
CA LYS A 94 -11.36 3.62 7.89
C LYS A 94 -12.36 3.75 6.74
N GLU A 95 -13.58 4.17 7.03
CA GLU A 95 -14.67 4.23 6.03
C GLU A 95 -14.36 5.22 4.90
N GLU A 96 -13.91 6.44 5.23
CA GLU A 96 -13.59 7.45 4.22
C GLU A 96 -12.36 7.07 3.38
N VAL A 97 -11.35 6.45 4.00
CA VAL A 97 -10.17 5.96 3.28
C VAL A 97 -10.52 4.78 2.38
N ALA A 98 -11.30 3.80 2.86
CA ALA A 98 -11.71 2.65 2.06
C ALA A 98 -12.50 3.10 0.82
N LYS A 99 -13.44 4.03 1.01
CA LYS A 99 -14.22 4.61 -0.08
C LYS A 99 -13.32 5.34 -1.08
N HIS A 100 -12.44 6.23 -0.60
CA HIS A 100 -11.54 7.01 -1.46
C HIS A 100 -10.59 6.11 -2.27
N VAL A 101 -10.01 5.08 -1.65
CA VAL A 101 -9.13 4.12 -2.35
C VAL A 101 -9.93 3.34 -3.40
N THR A 102 -11.15 2.91 -3.08
CA THR A 102 -12.03 2.22 -4.03
C THR A 102 -12.36 3.10 -5.24
N GLU A 103 -12.60 4.39 -5.03
CA GLU A 103 -12.85 5.37 -6.10
C GLU A 103 -11.61 5.62 -6.97
N CYS A 104 -10.42 5.50 -6.40
CA CYS A 104 -9.14 5.65 -7.11
C CYS A 104 -8.69 4.41 -7.88
N ASN A 105 -9.16 3.22 -7.49
CA ASN A 105 -8.80 1.99 -8.18
C ASN A 105 -9.35 1.98 -9.61
N ASP A 106 -8.49 1.68 -10.56
CA ASP A 106 -8.89 1.38 -11.93
C ASP A 106 -8.55 -0.08 -12.27
N LYS A 107 -9.32 -0.70 -13.16
CA LYS A 107 -9.13 -2.12 -13.52
C LYS A 107 -7.95 -2.35 -14.46
N ASN A 108 -7.06 -1.38 -14.62
CA ASN A 108 -5.96 -1.35 -15.59
C ASN A 108 -6.35 -1.79 -17.01
N GLU A 109 -7.50 -1.33 -17.51
CA GLU A 109 -7.99 -1.71 -18.85
C GLU A 109 -7.01 -1.31 -19.97
N GLN A 110 -6.14 -0.33 -19.70
CA GLN A 110 -5.08 0.12 -20.61
C GLN A 110 -3.89 -0.87 -20.70
N LYS A 111 -3.83 -1.85 -19.80
CA LYS A 111 -2.72 -2.82 -19.68
C LYS A 111 -1.37 -2.13 -19.51
N SER A 112 -1.34 -1.07 -18.70
CA SER A 112 -0.10 -0.42 -18.32
C SER A 112 0.83 -1.41 -17.63
N PRO A 113 2.17 -1.23 -17.75
CA PRO A 113 3.13 -1.85 -16.84
C PRO A 113 2.71 -1.70 -15.37
N LEU A 114 3.05 -2.71 -14.56
CA LEU A 114 2.54 -2.82 -13.20
C LEU A 114 2.97 -1.64 -12.31
N ASP A 115 4.19 -1.14 -12.48
CA ASP A 115 4.73 0.03 -11.78
C ASP A 115 3.98 1.32 -12.18
N GLU A 116 3.64 1.47 -13.47
CA GLU A 116 2.86 2.61 -13.97
C GLU A 116 1.41 2.59 -13.47
N TRP A 117 0.77 1.41 -13.45
CA TRP A 117 -0.57 1.25 -12.89
C TRP A 117 -0.60 1.57 -11.40
N CYS A 118 0.29 0.94 -10.62
CA CYS A 118 0.43 1.19 -9.19
C CYS A 118 0.71 2.67 -8.91
N TYR A 119 1.61 3.31 -9.66
CA TYR A 119 1.91 4.72 -9.51
C TYR A 119 0.68 5.60 -9.77
N ARG A 120 -0.09 5.33 -10.81
CA ARG A 120 -1.30 6.10 -11.14
C ARG A 120 -2.35 6.03 -10.03
N GLU A 121 -2.63 4.84 -9.51
CA GLU A 121 -3.55 4.68 -8.38
C GLU A 121 -3.01 5.37 -7.11
N HIS A 122 -1.72 5.22 -6.83
CA HIS A 122 -1.06 5.88 -5.71
C HIS A 122 -1.19 7.42 -5.78
N GLN A 123 -1.00 8.02 -6.96
CA GLN A 123 -1.21 9.47 -7.15
C GLN A 123 -2.65 9.88 -6.84
N CYS A 124 -3.64 9.10 -7.29
CA CYS A 124 -5.04 9.36 -6.97
C CYS A 124 -5.33 9.25 -5.47
N ILE A 125 -4.89 8.17 -4.82
CA ILE A 125 -5.11 7.89 -3.39
C ILE A 125 -4.60 9.04 -2.53
N PHE A 126 -3.43 9.58 -2.87
CA PHE A 126 -2.82 10.69 -2.14
C PHE A 126 -3.21 12.07 -2.69
N SER A 127 -4.25 12.17 -3.52
CA SER A 127 -4.81 13.45 -3.96
C SER A 127 -6.03 13.87 -3.14
N GLY A 128 -6.36 15.17 -3.18
CA GLY A 128 -7.56 15.70 -2.54
C GLY A 128 -7.56 15.69 -1.00
N PRO A 129 -8.71 15.95 -0.36
CA PRO A 129 -8.80 16.10 1.10
C PRO A 129 -8.44 14.83 1.87
N VAL A 130 -8.96 13.66 1.45
CA VAL A 130 -8.66 12.37 2.11
C VAL A 130 -7.19 12.01 1.93
N GLY A 131 -6.64 12.17 0.72
CA GLY A 131 -5.22 11.98 0.47
C GLY A 131 -4.34 12.87 1.34
N ASN A 132 -4.67 14.15 1.50
CA ASN A 132 -3.92 15.07 2.37
C ASN A 132 -3.97 14.63 3.84
N LEU A 133 -5.13 14.18 4.33
CA LEU A 133 -5.25 13.62 5.67
C LEU A 133 -4.34 12.39 5.86
N MET A 134 -4.32 11.48 4.88
CA MET A 134 -3.44 10.30 4.91
C MET A 134 -1.96 10.71 4.96
N LYS A 135 -1.54 11.68 4.14
CA LYS A 135 -0.16 12.22 4.14
C LYS A 135 0.23 12.75 5.51
N GLU A 136 -0.61 13.57 6.12
CA GLU A 136 -0.35 14.15 7.43
C GLU A 136 -0.19 13.07 8.50
N GLN A 137 -1.03 12.03 8.47
CA GLN A 137 -0.96 10.92 9.41
C GLN A 137 0.30 10.07 9.19
N ILE A 138 0.67 9.78 7.95
CA ILE A 138 1.91 9.08 7.63
C ILE A 138 3.12 9.87 8.13
N LEU A 139 3.20 11.17 7.84
CA LEU A 139 4.31 12.02 8.28
C LEU A 139 4.39 12.13 9.80
N LYS A 140 3.26 12.19 10.51
CA LYS A 140 3.23 12.15 11.99
C LYS A 140 3.77 10.83 12.53
N THR A 141 3.41 9.71 11.90
CA THR A 141 3.87 8.38 12.27
C THR A 141 5.36 8.19 11.99
N LEU A 142 5.87 8.68 10.86
CA LEU A 142 7.29 8.57 10.49
C LEU A 142 8.20 9.50 11.30
N LYS A 143 7.69 10.64 11.78
CA LYS A 143 8.45 11.62 12.57
C LYS A 143 8.50 11.30 14.07
N ARG A 144 8.05 10.12 14.51
CA ARG A 144 8.08 9.83 15.95
C ARG A 144 9.52 9.55 16.44
N PRO A 145 9.94 10.19 17.55
CA PRO A 145 11.32 10.09 18.07
C PRO A 145 11.65 8.75 18.74
N ASP A 146 10.70 7.80 18.84
CA ASP A 146 10.94 6.44 19.33
C ASP A 146 11.56 5.51 18.27
N ILE A 147 11.64 5.95 17.02
CA ILE A 147 12.11 5.14 15.86
C ILE A 147 13.42 5.70 15.25
N GLN A 148 13.91 6.87 15.70
CA GLN A 148 15.21 7.45 15.30
C GLN A 148 16.31 7.16 16.32
#